data_AF-A0A075HHL5-F1
#
_entry.id   AF-A0A075HHL5-F1
#
_cell.length_a   1.000
_cell.length_b   1.000
_cell.length_c   1.000
_cell.angle_alpha   90.00
_cell.angle_beta   90.00
_cell.angle_gamma   90.00
#
_symmetry.space_group_name_H-M   'P 1'
#
loop_
_entity.id
_entity.type
_entity.pdbx_description
1 polymer ?
#
loop_
_entity_poly.entity_id
_entity_poly.type
_entity_poly.pdbx_seq_one_letter_code
_entity_poly.pdbx_strand_id
1 'polypeptide(L)' 'MVRTKLQRCTACGEHGLGARCKECGAAMVAVSPMKYSPEDPQGARRRKRLDVGSKEWLESLPTPREDTGGEEE' A
#
# COMPACT_ATOMS: atom_id res chain seq x y z
N MET A 1 -10.49 -4.19 -15.52
CA MET A 1 -9.42 -4.56 -14.58
C MET A 1 -9.62 -6.01 -14.17
N VAL A 2 -8.69 -6.91 -14.51
CA VAL A 2 -8.70 -8.28 -13.97
C VAL A 2 -8.35 -8.17 -12.48
N ARG A 3 -9.34 -8.38 -11.62
CA ARG A 3 -9.15 -8.45 -10.16
C ARG A 3 -8.67 -9.87 -9.83
N THR A 4 -7.52 -9.99 -9.17
CA THR A 4 -7.07 -11.28 -8.64
C THR A 4 -8.12 -11.85 -7.69
N LYS A 5 -8.40 -13.15 -7.77
CA LYS A 5 -9.34 -13.81 -6.85
C LYS A 5 -8.80 -13.90 -5.42
N LEU A 6 -7.47 -13.97 -5.26
CA LEU A 6 -6.82 -14.00 -3.96
C LEU A 6 -7.07 -12.70 -3.17
N GLN A 7 -7.55 -12.87 -1.94
CA GLN A 7 -7.78 -11.83 -0.95
C GLN A 7 -6.90 -12.07 0.29
N ARG A 8 -6.62 -11.00 1.04
CA ARG A 8 -5.94 -11.02 2.34
C ARG A 8 -6.81 -10.35 3.38
N CYS A 9 -6.85 -10.92 4.58
CA CYS A 9 -7.59 -10.37 5.70
C CYS A 9 -6.93 -9.08 6.21
N THR A 10 -7.74 -8.05 6.46
CA THR A 10 -7.26 -6.75 6.99
C THR A 10 -6.84 -6.79 8.45
N ALA A 11 -7.26 -7.80 9.22
CA ALA A 11 -6.98 -7.90 10.66
C ALA A 11 -5.83 -8.87 10.97
N CYS A 12 -5.93 -10.13 10.51
CA CYS A 12 -4.93 -11.17 10.83
C CYS A 12 -3.93 -11.46 9.69
N GLY A 13 -4.18 -10.94 8.48
CA GLY A 13 -3.31 -11.19 7.33
C GLY A 13 -3.46 -12.55 6.64
N GLU A 14 -4.42 -13.38 7.06
CA GLU A 14 -4.71 -14.68 6.42
C GLU A 14 -5.17 -14.53 4.97
N HIS A 15 -4.82 -15.49 4.11
CA HIS A 15 -5.17 -15.47 2.70
C HIS A 15 -6.41 -16.33 2.41
N GLY A 16 -7.17 -15.92 1.40
CA GLY A 16 -8.39 -16.65 1.05
C GLY A 16 -9.01 -16.16 -0.24
N LEU A 17 -10.11 -16.79 -0.64
CA LEU A 17 -10.86 -16.45 -1.85
C LEU A 17 -12.23 -15.85 -1.56
N GLY A 18 -12.63 -15.81 -0.28
CA GLY A 18 -13.92 -15.29 0.17
C GLY A 18 -13.87 -13.80 0.50
N ALA A 19 -15.05 -13.21 0.70
CA ALA A 19 -15.17 -11.81 1.14
C ALA A 19 -14.89 -11.62 2.65
N ARG A 20 -14.99 -12.70 3.44
CA ARG A 20 -14.76 -12.71 4.89
C ARG A 20 -13.72 -13.75 5.26
N CYS A 21 -12.88 -13.40 6.23
CA CYS A 21 -11.88 -14.28 6.80
C CYS A 21 -12.57 -15.42 7.59
N LYS A 22 -12.09 -16.66 7.41
CA LYS A 22 -12.59 -17.82 8.15
C LYS A 22 -12.15 -17.86 9.61
N GLU A 23 -10.99 -17.28 9.91
CA GLU A 23 -10.42 -17.27 11.27
C GLU A 23 -11.03 -16.18 12.15
N CYS A 24 -11.11 -14.93 11.66
CA CYS A 24 -11.52 -13.78 12.47
C CYS A 24 -12.80 -13.08 11.98
N GLY A 25 -13.39 -13.48 10.86
CA GLY A 25 -14.62 -12.88 10.32
C GLY A 25 -14.45 -11.49 9.67
N ALA A 26 -13.29 -10.86 9.77
CA ALA A 26 -13.03 -9.55 9.18
C ALA A 26 -13.10 -9.57 7.64
N ALA A 27 -13.32 -8.39 7.05
CA ALA A 27 -13.35 -8.23 5.60
C ALA A 27 -12.00 -8.58 4.96
N MET A 28 -12.04 -9.25 3.80
CA MET A 28 -10.85 -9.52 3.01
C MET A 28 -10.75 -8.54 1.84
N VAL A 29 -9.54 -8.12 1.51
CA VAL A 29 -9.22 -7.19 0.43
C VAL A 29 -8.31 -7.85 -0.60
N ALA A 30 -8.37 -7.40 -1.85
CA ALA A 30 -7.57 -7.99 -2.91
C ALA A 30 -6.07 -7.83 -2.61
N VAL A 31 -5.30 -8.92 -2.77
CA VAL A 31 -3.86 -8.91 -2.46
C VAL A 31 -3.08 -8.11 -3.47
N SER A 32 -3.46 -8.18 -4.75
CA SER A 32 -2.75 -7.48 -5.80
C SER A 32 -2.87 -5.97 -5.58
N PRO A 33 -1.75 -5.23 -5.57
CA PRO A 33 -1.78 -3.78 -5.52
C PRO A 33 -2.44 -3.21 -6.79
N MET A 34 -2.85 -1.95 -6.71
CA MET A 34 -3.25 -1.21 -7.90
C MET A 34 -2.05 -1.05 -8.84
N LYS A 35 -2.29 -1.24 -10.15
CA LYS A 35 -1.25 -1.06 -11.16
C LYS A 35 -0.81 0.39 -11.19
N TYR A 36 0.50 0.60 -11.26
CA TYR A 36 1.09 1.92 -11.51
C TYR A 36 0.88 2.31 -12.98
N SER A 37 0.65 3.61 -13.22
CA SER A 37 0.66 4.24 -14.54
C SER A 37 1.43 5.56 -14.39
N PRO A 38 2.40 5.84 -15.28
CA PRO A 38 3.13 7.12 -15.26
C PRO A 38 2.22 8.34 -15.37
N GLU A 39 1.14 8.22 -16.13
CA GLU A 39 0.19 9.31 -16.39
C GLU A 39 -0.75 9.56 -15.20
N ASP A 40 -1.01 8.54 -14.37
CA ASP A 40 -1.90 8.54 -13.20
C ASP A 40 -2.93 9.69 -13.15
N PRO A 41 -3.98 9.64 -13.98
CA PRO A 41 -4.92 10.76 -14.13
C PRO A 41 -5.65 11.14 -12.83
N GLN A 42 -5.70 10.22 -11.86
CA GLN A 42 -6.34 10.43 -10.55
C GLN A 42 -5.33 10.71 -9.43
N GLY A 43 -4.05 10.88 -9.76
CA GLY A 43 -2.96 11.08 -8.81
C GLY A 43 -3.12 12.30 -7.93
N ALA A 44 -3.52 13.44 -8.51
CA ALA A 44 -3.76 14.67 -7.76
C ALA A 44 -4.87 14.49 -6.70
N ARG A 45 -5.95 13.79 -7.07
CA ARG A 45 -7.06 13.48 -6.14
C ARG A 45 -6.62 12.51 -5.04
N ARG A 46 -5.80 11.50 -5.37
CA ARG A 46 -5.24 10.57 -4.37
C ARG A 46 -4.34 11.28 -3.38
N ARG A 47 -3.44 12.16 -3.84
CA ARG A 47 -2.55 12.97 -2.98
C ARG A 47 -3.34 13.87 -2.05
N LYS A 48 -4.37 14.56 -2.55
CA LYS A 48 -5.26 15.39 -1.72
C LYS A 48 -6.00 14.59 -0.64
N ARG A 49 -6.50 13.39 -0.98
CA ARG A 49 -7.19 12.52 -0.03
C ARG A 49 -6.27 12.01 1.09
N LEU A 50 -5.01 11.76 0.78
CA LEU A 50 -4.00 11.30 1.73
C LEU A 50 -3.27 12.45 2.43
N ASP A 51 -3.65 13.70 2.14
CA ASP A 51 -3.01 14.92 2.64
C ASP A 51 -1.47 14.93 2.48
N VAL A 52 -1.02 14.46 1.32
CA VAL A 52 0.41 14.37 0.98
C VAL A 52 1.00 15.78 0.96
N GLY A 53 1.93 16.06 1.88
CA GLY A 53 2.57 17.36 2.06
C GLY A 53 2.32 17.99 3.44
N SER A 54 1.46 17.39 4.27
CA SER A 54 1.38 17.78 5.68
C SER A 54 2.67 17.42 6.43
N LYS A 55 2.91 18.10 7.56
CA LYS A 55 4.10 17.82 8.40
C LYS A 55 4.10 16.39 8.91
N GLU A 56 2.94 15.91 9.34
CA GLU A 56 2.74 14.52 9.81
C GLU A 56 3.07 13.50 8.72
N TRP A 57 2.69 13.77 7.47
CA TRP A 57 3.02 12.89 6.35
C TRP A 57 4.52 12.85 6.09
N LEU A 58 5.20 14.00 6.10
CA LEU A 58 6.66 14.09 5.91
C LEU A 58 7.43 13.37 7.01
N GLU A 59 6.99 13.48 8.27
CA GLU A 59 7.59 12.80 9.42
C GLU A 59 7.39 11.27 9.38
N SER A 60 6.32 10.79 8.74
CA SER A 60 6.05 9.36 8.58
C SER A 60 6.92 8.66 7.52
N LEU A 61 7.66 9.43 6.71
CA LEU A 61 8.44 8.86 5.62
C LEU A 61 9.62 8.05 6.17
N PRO A 62 9.89 6.85 5.60
CA PRO A 62 11.10 6.11 5.94
C PRO A 62 12.34 6.93 5.60
N THR A 63 13.31 6.97 6.52
CA THR A 63 14.63 7.52 6.21
C THR A 63 15.39 6.54 5.33
N PRO A 64 16.28 7.02 4.44
CA PRO A 64 17.26 6.16 3.81
C PRO A 64 18.01 5.35 4.88
N ARG A 65 18.36 4.10 4.57
CA ARG A 65 19.26 3.32 5.42
C ARG A 65 20.61 4.05 5.44
N GLU A 66 21.21 4.18 6.63
CA GLU A 66 22.56 4.72 6.76
C GLU A 66 23.48 3.90 5.86
N ASP A 67 24.13 4.60 4.92
CA ASP A 67 25.13 4.02 4.06
C ASP A 67 26.38 3.81 4.92
N THR A 68 26.68 2.56 5.27
CA THR A 68 28.01 2.22 5.75
C THR A 68 28.97 2.24 4.56
N GLY A 69 29.38 3.45 4.17
CA GLY A 69 30.57 3.74 3.37
C GLY A 69 30.58 3.21 1.93
N GLY A 70 30.18 4.05 0.99
CA GLY A 70 30.62 4.00 -0.40
C GLY A 70 31.17 5.37 -0.78
N GLU A 71 32.46 5.59 -0.54
CA GLU A 71 33.20 6.79 -0.95
C GLU A 71 33.03 7.01 -2.45
N GLU A 72 32.77 8.26 -2.83
CA GLU A 72 32.95 8.76 -4.19
C GLU A 72 34.46 8.75 -4.50
N GLU A 73 34.90 7.95 -5.47
CA GLU A 73 36.08 8.21 -6.32
C GLU A 73 35.74 7.91 -7.80
#